data_AF-A0A8H4B240-F1
#
_entry.id   AF-A0A8H4B240-F1
#
_cell.length_a   1.000
_cell.length_b   1.000
_cell.length_c   1.000
_cell.angle_alpha   90.00
_cell.angle_beta   90.00
_cell.angle_gamma   90.00
#
_symmetry.space_group_name_H-M   'P 1'
#
loop_
_entity.id
_entity.type
_entity.pdbx_description
1 polymer ?
#
loop_
_entity_poly.entity_id
_entity_poly.type
_entity_poly.pdbx_seq_one_letter_code
_entity_poly.pdbx_strand_id
1 'polypeptide(L)'
;MKRQKRDLIKGRLLCGEGLHRFEISYSCSAGFLANFIDNPNFNYIVTAGHCYNRDTGNNFYHYPWGSKYTTYFIGQMVYHSVQKYDFGLIEIRGTHTDPIPMIRNLDSSRYRQLHIHDTTQVSSHGVHLCKSGLFTHVTCGYVRAFDGICIDRRGFMTDLIITDMHSYHGDSGGPVYFILKICTQLV
;
A
#
# COMPACT_ATOMS: atom_id res chain seq x y z
N MET A 1 35.31 8.00 -27.56
CA MET A 1 34.85 7.30 -26.33
C MET A 1 33.33 7.44 -26.20
N LYS A 2 32.58 6.36 -26.38
CA LYS A 2 31.12 6.34 -26.12
C LYS A 2 30.91 6.24 -24.60
N ARG A 3 30.31 7.27 -23.99
CA ARG A 3 29.88 7.25 -22.58
C ARG A 3 28.80 6.17 -22.45
N GLN A 4 29.12 5.04 -21.80
CA GLN A 4 28.11 4.09 -21.34
C GLN A 4 27.15 4.84 -20.41
N LYS A 5 25.88 4.96 -20.82
CA LYS A 5 24.79 5.33 -19.92
C LYS A 5 24.79 4.30 -18.81
N ARG A 6 25.16 4.71 -17.59
CA ARG A 6 24.86 3.91 -16.40
C ARG A 6 23.34 3.92 -16.29
N ASP A 7 22.70 2.81 -16.63
CA ASP A 7 21.28 2.64 -16.32
C ASP A 7 21.12 2.85 -14.82
N LEU A 8 20.36 3.88 -14.47
CA LEU A 8 20.06 4.20 -13.08
C LEU A 8 19.30 3.00 -12.52
N ILE A 9 19.87 2.29 -11.54
CA ILE A 9 19.17 1.18 -10.87
C ILE A 9 17.96 1.78 -10.15
N LYS A 10 16.77 1.58 -10.70
CA LYS A 10 15.51 2.02 -10.08
C LYS A 10 15.17 1.08 -8.92
N GLY A 11 14.74 1.65 -7.79
CA GLY A 11 14.20 0.88 -6.69
C GLY A 11 12.81 0.34 -7.04
N ARG A 12 12.58 -0.97 -6.93
CA ARG A 12 11.25 -1.56 -7.12
C ARG A 12 10.33 -1.12 -5.98
N LEU A 13 9.14 -0.62 -6.32
CA LEU A 13 8.11 -0.21 -5.37
C LEU A 13 6.91 -1.15 -5.53
N LEU A 14 6.69 -2.00 -4.53
CA LEU A 14 5.61 -2.97 -4.50
C LEU A 14 4.48 -2.49 -3.58
N CYS A 15 3.28 -3.05 -3.74
CA CYS A 15 2.18 -2.87 -2.80
C CYS A 15 2.59 -3.41 -1.42
N GLY A 16 2.29 -2.66 -0.37
CA GLY A 16 2.66 -2.92 1.02
C GLY A 16 3.99 -2.32 1.45
N GLU A 17 4.84 -1.86 0.54
CA GLU A 17 6.05 -1.10 0.89
C GLU A 17 5.71 0.22 1.59
N GLY A 18 6.67 0.77 2.32
CA GLY A 18 6.46 2.01 3.05
C GLY A 18 6.47 3.26 2.17
N LEU A 19 5.69 4.23 2.62
CA LEU A 19 5.60 5.59 2.12
C LEU A 19 6.02 6.52 3.26
N HIS A 20 7.09 7.28 3.04
CA HIS A 20 7.62 8.20 4.04
C HIS A 20 7.63 9.65 3.52
N ARG A 21 7.61 10.60 4.46
CA ARG A 21 7.74 12.03 4.22
C ARG A 21 8.81 12.58 5.15
N PHE A 22 9.82 13.25 4.61
CA PHE A 22 10.98 13.71 5.38
C PHE A 22 10.66 14.63 6.56
N GLU A 23 9.55 15.36 6.49
CA GLU A 23 9.17 16.35 7.50
C GLU A 23 8.36 15.74 8.68
N ILE A 24 8.01 14.45 8.65
CA ILE A 24 7.32 13.77 9.77
C ILE A 24 7.88 12.38 10.02
N SER A 25 7.95 11.96 11.29
CA SER A 25 8.10 10.55 11.70
C SER A 25 6.92 9.64 11.33
N TYR A 26 5.92 10.14 10.58
CA TYR A 26 4.73 9.40 10.20
C TYR A 26 4.92 8.75 8.84
N SER A 27 4.85 7.42 8.81
CA SER A 27 4.94 6.62 7.59
C SER A 27 3.60 5.92 7.36
N CYS A 28 3.33 5.60 6.10
CA CYS A 28 2.20 4.78 5.68
C CYS A 28 2.71 3.64 4.80
N SER A 29 1.78 2.86 4.24
CA SER A 29 2.07 1.82 3.27
C SER A 29 1.43 2.14 1.93
N ALA A 30 2.10 1.72 0.85
CA ALA A 30 1.57 1.76 -0.50
C ALA A 30 0.47 0.71 -0.64
N GLY A 31 -0.71 1.10 -1.09
CA GLY A 31 -1.80 0.18 -1.39
C GLY A 31 -1.64 -0.40 -2.78
N PHE A 32 -2.70 -0.34 -3.57
CA PHE A 32 -2.70 -0.85 -4.94
C PHE A 32 -2.22 0.20 -5.94
N LEU A 33 -1.56 -0.27 -7.00
CA LEU A 33 -1.32 0.52 -8.20
C LEU A 33 -2.65 0.66 -8.96
N ALA A 34 -3.00 1.87 -9.36
CA ALA A 34 -4.22 2.18 -10.11
C ALA A 34 -3.90 3.09 -11.28
N ASN A 35 -4.60 2.92 -12.40
CA ASN A 35 -4.42 3.76 -13.58
C ASN A 35 -5.72 4.52 -13.86
N PHE A 36 -5.60 5.74 -14.40
CA PHE A 36 -6.79 6.47 -14.85
C PHE A 36 -7.33 5.82 -16.13
N ILE A 37 -8.62 5.44 -16.12
CA ILE A 37 -9.24 4.71 -17.24
C ILE A 37 -9.17 5.50 -18.55
N ASP A 38 -9.35 6.83 -18.48
CA ASP A 38 -9.36 7.70 -19.65
C ASP A 38 -7.96 8.13 -20.10
N ASN A 39 -6.93 7.86 -19.29
CA ASN A 39 -5.55 8.17 -19.65
C ASN A 39 -4.56 7.26 -18.91
N PRO A 40 -4.08 6.19 -19.55
CA PRO A 40 -3.18 5.20 -18.94
C PRO A 40 -1.78 5.75 -18.64
N ASN A 41 -1.47 6.99 -19.03
CA ASN A 41 -0.23 7.65 -18.62
C ASN A 41 -0.29 8.17 -17.17
N PHE A 42 -1.49 8.28 -16.59
CA PHE A 42 -1.67 8.64 -15.19
C PHE A 42 -1.76 7.39 -14.33
N ASN A 43 -0.66 7.10 -13.64
CA ASN A 43 -0.54 6.01 -12.69
C ASN A 43 -0.53 6.58 -11.27
N TYR A 44 -1.30 5.94 -10.40
CA TYR A 44 -1.47 6.31 -9.01
C TYR A 44 -1.13 5.15 -8.09
N ILE A 45 -0.64 5.50 -6.91
CA ILE A 45 -0.65 4.59 -5.77
C ILE A 45 -1.82 4.99 -4.89
N VAL A 46 -2.74 4.06 -4.69
CA VAL A 46 -3.80 4.18 -3.69
C VAL A 46 -3.18 3.95 -2.31
N THR A 47 -3.53 4.76 -1.32
CA THR A 47 -3.13 4.59 0.09
C THR A 47 -4.23 5.16 1.00
N ALA A 48 -4.01 5.26 2.31
CA ALA A 48 -4.97 5.88 3.21
C ALA A 48 -4.93 7.41 3.10
N GLY A 49 -6.09 8.07 3.20
CA GLY A 49 -6.20 9.52 3.05
C GLY A 49 -5.58 10.27 4.22
N HIS A 50 -5.65 9.70 5.42
CA HIS A 50 -5.05 10.29 6.62
C HIS A 50 -3.52 10.29 6.60
N CYS A 51 -2.89 9.61 5.62
CA CYS A 51 -1.47 9.72 5.32
C CYS A 51 -1.12 11.11 4.78
N TYR A 52 -2.08 11.85 4.26
CA TYR A 52 -1.94 13.27 3.97
C TYR A 52 -1.78 14.09 5.26
N ASN A 53 -0.96 15.13 5.20
CA ASN A 53 -0.88 16.17 6.22
C ASN A 53 -0.58 17.48 5.50
N ARG A 54 -1.42 18.49 5.75
CA ARG A 54 -1.32 19.81 5.11
C ARG A 54 -0.06 20.55 5.54
N ASP A 55 0.42 20.31 6.76
CA ASP A 55 1.45 21.16 7.39
C ASP A 55 2.88 20.77 6.99
N THR A 56 3.07 19.57 6.44
CA THR A 56 4.41 18.96 6.25
C THR A 56 4.62 18.47 4.82
N GLY A 57 3.82 18.99 3.90
CA GLY A 57 3.84 18.63 2.49
C GLY A 57 3.19 17.30 2.13
N ASN A 58 3.11 17.11 0.81
CA ASN A 58 2.39 16.04 0.12
C ASN A 58 3.32 15.17 -0.75
N ASN A 59 4.65 15.33 -0.60
CA ASN A 59 5.66 14.56 -1.32
C ASN A 59 5.95 13.24 -0.59
N PHE A 60 5.83 12.13 -1.32
CA PHE A 60 6.08 10.79 -0.78
C PHE A 60 7.35 10.18 -1.35
N TYR A 61 8.10 9.51 -0.49
CA TYR A 61 9.37 8.85 -0.78
C TYR A 61 9.31 7.38 -0.38
N HIS A 62 10.09 6.56 -1.06
CA HIS A 62 10.08 5.12 -0.85
C HIS A 62 10.74 4.74 0.48
N TYR A 63 10.04 3.94 1.26
CA TYR A 63 10.53 3.31 2.49
C TYR A 63 10.42 1.78 2.37
N PRO A 64 11.50 1.10 1.93
CA PRO A 64 11.48 -0.34 1.77
C PRO A 64 11.38 -1.07 3.13
N TRP A 65 10.70 -2.21 3.14
CA TRP A 65 10.66 -3.11 4.30
C TRP A 65 12.07 -3.48 4.80
N GLY A 66 12.23 -3.47 6.14
CA GLY A 66 13.45 -3.90 6.81
C GLY A 66 14.70 -3.07 6.49
N SER A 67 14.55 -1.91 5.84
CA SER A 67 15.64 -1.02 5.44
C SER A 67 15.42 0.37 6.03
N LYS A 68 16.34 1.31 5.80
CA LYS A 68 16.06 2.73 6.10
C LYS A 68 15.22 3.35 4.96
N TYR A 69 14.45 4.38 5.28
CA TYR A 69 13.79 5.19 4.26
C TYR A 69 14.81 5.77 3.27
N THR A 70 14.39 5.94 2.02
CA THR A 70 15.25 6.42 0.92
C THR A 70 14.89 7.85 0.53
N THR A 71 15.74 8.49 -0.28
CA THR A 71 15.46 9.76 -0.97
C THR A 71 14.77 9.56 -2.32
N TYR A 72 14.33 8.35 -2.64
CA TYR A 72 13.69 8.05 -3.91
C TYR A 72 12.27 8.57 -3.88
N PHE A 73 12.09 9.74 -4.49
CA PHE A 73 10.79 10.36 -4.69
C PHE A 73 9.89 9.42 -5.50
N ILE A 74 8.66 9.26 -5.04
CA ILE A 74 7.61 8.47 -5.68
C ILE A 74 6.66 9.43 -6.41
N GLY A 75 6.16 10.44 -5.69
CA GLY A 75 5.05 11.22 -6.19
C GLY A 75 4.42 12.13 -5.16
N GLN A 76 3.32 12.77 -5.58
CA GLN A 76 2.54 13.67 -4.74
C GLN A 76 1.12 13.15 -4.56
N MET A 77 0.60 13.26 -3.34
CA MET A 77 -0.83 13.01 -3.13
C MET A 77 -1.65 14.15 -3.73
N VAL A 78 -2.39 13.83 -4.79
CA VAL A 78 -3.22 14.78 -5.57
C VAL A 78 -4.68 14.77 -5.14
N TYR A 79 -5.11 13.69 -4.48
CA TYR A 79 -6.45 13.56 -3.93
C TYR A 79 -6.40 12.79 -2.61
N HIS A 80 -7.24 13.18 -1.65
CA HIS A 80 -7.45 12.44 -0.42
C HIS A 80 -8.85 12.70 0.14
N SER A 81 -9.35 11.73 0.89
CA SER A 81 -10.56 11.82 1.69
C SER A 81 -10.29 11.13 3.04
N VAL A 82 -10.81 11.70 4.12
CA VAL A 82 -10.67 11.15 5.49
C VAL A 82 -12.00 11.07 6.24
N GLN A 83 -13.05 11.74 5.76
CA GLN A 83 -14.32 11.84 6.46
C GLN A 83 -15.26 10.69 6.09
N LYS A 84 -15.45 10.40 4.80
CA LYS A 84 -16.34 9.33 4.36
C LYS A 84 -15.58 8.03 4.10
N TYR A 85 -14.55 8.13 3.27
CA TYR A 85 -13.67 7.01 2.94
C TYR A 85 -12.24 7.48 3.13
N ASP A 86 -11.48 6.74 3.92
CA ASP A 86 -10.10 7.06 4.23
C ASP A 86 -9.16 6.53 3.14
N PHE A 87 -9.07 7.28 2.04
CA PHE A 87 -8.18 6.93 0.93
C PHE A 87 -7.53 8.16 0.30
N GLY A 88 -6.38 7.94 -0.33
CA GLY A 88 -5.62 8.94 -1.06
C GLY A 88 -5.02 8.39 -2.34
N LEU A 89 -4.79 9.28 -3.30
CA LEU A 89 -4.19 8.97 -4.60
C LEU A 89 -2.88 9.73 -4.72
N ILE A 90 -1.78 9.00 -4.78
CA ILE A 90 -0.44 9.55 -5.04
C ILE A 90 -0.16 9.41 -6.53
N GLU A 91 -0.10 10.52 -7.25
CA GLU A 91 0.31 10.53 -8.66
C GLU A 91 1.81 10.22 -8.74
N ILE A 92 2.15 9.18 -9.49
CA ILE A 92 3.54 8.75 -9.67
C ILE A 92 4.26 9.75 -10.57
N ARG A 93 5.29 10.41 -10.03
CA ARG A 93 6.12 11.40 -10.73
C ARG A 93 7.63 11.11 -10.61
N GLY A 94 7.99 10.17 -9.75
CA GLY A 94 9.36 9.76 -9.48
C GLY A 94 10.01 9.00 -10.62
N THR A 95 11.30 9.22 -10.83
CA THR A 95 12.09 8.53 -11.87
C THR A 95 13.01 7.44 -11.31
N HIS A 96 13.21 7.42 -9.99
CA HIS A 96 14.11 6.51 -9.27
C HIS A 96 13.40 5.28 -8.70
N THR A 97 12.08 5.23 -8.82
CA THR A 97 11.25 4.09 -8.43
C THR A 97 10.58 3.47 -9.65
N ASP A 98 10.36 2.16 -9.57
CA ASP A 98 9.62 1.39 -10.55
C ASP A 98 8.43 0.73 -9.84
N PRO A 99 7.23 1.34 -9.89
CA PRO A 99 6.02 0.78 -9.29
C PRO A 99 5.59 -0.49 -10.01
N ILE A 100 5.33 -1.56 -9.24
CA ILE A 100 4.99 -2.88 -9.78
C ILE A 100 3.70 -3.35 -9.10
N PRO A 101 2.70 -3.84 -9.87
CA PRO A 101 1.41 -4.30 -9.35
C PRO A 101 1.54 -5.69 -8.70
N MET A 102 2.39 -5.79 -7.68
CA MET A 102 2.63 -7.01 -6.90
C MET A 102 2.70 -6.65 -5.42
N ILE A 103 2.23 -7.56 -4.57
CA ILE A 103 2.24 -7.38 -3.12
C ILE A 103 3.57 -7.88 -2.55
N ARG A 104 4.20 -7.08 -1.69
CA ARG A 104 5.42 -7.42 -0.96
C ARG A 104 5.13 -8.49 0.10
N ASN A 105 5.98 -9.51 0.21
CA ASN A 105 5.84 -10.55 1.23
C ASN A 105 7.21 -11.14 1.62
N LEU A 106 8.08 -10.34 2.26
CA LEU A 106 9.43 -10.81 2.60
C LEU A 106 9.48 -11.96 3.61
N ASP A 107 8.41 -12.16 4.37
CA ASP A 107 8.35 -13.19 5.40
C ASP A 107 8.31 -14.60 4.78
N SER A 108 7.86 -14.72 3.52
CA SER A 108 7.94 -15.98 2.77
C SER A 108 9.25 -16.11 2.00
N SER A 109 10.00 -17.19 2.24
CA SER A 109 11.18 -17.52 1.45
C SER A 109 10.86 -17.91 0.00
N ARG A 110 9.65 -18.45 -0.25
CA ARG A 110 9.21 -18.92 -1.56
C ARG A 110 8.43 -17.87 -2.35
N TYR A 111 7.55 -17.13 -1.67
CA TYR A 111 6.61 -16.20 -2.30
C TYR A 111 6.89 -14.77 -1.85
N ARG A 112 8.09 -14.28 -2.13
CA ARG A 112 8.55 -12.93 -1.71
C ARG A 112 7.73 -11.78 -2.30
N GLN A 113 7.05 -12.05 -3.41
CA GLN A 113 6.20 -11.12 -4.14
C GLN A 113 4.97 -11.90 -4.61
N LEU A 114 3.78 -11.35 -4.39
CA LEU A 114 2.51 -11.99 -4.75
C LEU A 114 1.92 -11.30 -5.98
N HIS A 115 1.56 -12.09 -6.98
CA HIS A 115 0.87 -11.60 -8.17
C HIS A 115 -0.59 -11.28 -7.86
N ILE A 116 -1.05 -10.11 -8.32
CA ILE A 116 -2.44 -9.71 -8.24
C ILE A 116 -3.13 -10.20 -9.52
N HIS A 117 -4.14 -11.06 -9.38
CA HIS A 117 -4.87 -11.62 -10.52
C HIS A 117 -6.16 -10.87 -10.82
N ASP A 118 -6.91 -10.51 -9.79
CA ASP A 118 -8.21 -9.89 -9.90
C ASP A 118 -8.52 -9.11 -8.61
N THR A 119 -9.60 -8.33 -8.64
CA THR A 119 -10.17 -7.67 -7.48
C THR A 119 -11.57 -8.22 -7.22
N THR A 120 -11.92 -8.44 -5.95
CA THR A 120 -13.27 -8.83 -5.56
C THR A 120 -13.66 -8.08 -4.30
N GLN A 121 -14.95 -7.82 -4.14
CA GLN A 121 -15.48 -7.34 -2.89
C GLN A 121 -15.63 -8.52 -1.92
N VAL A 122 -15.26 -8.30 -0.67
CA VAL A 122 -15.51 -9.26 0.42
C VAL A 122 -16.88 -8.97 0.98
N SER A 123 -17.75 -9.99 1.06
CA SER A 123 -19.15 -9.85 1.44
C SER A 123 -19.61 -10.86 2.50
N SER A 124 -18.70 -11.61 3.11
CA SER A 124 -19.02 -12.65 4.09
C SER A 124 -18.15 -12.59 5.33
N HIS A 125 -18.78 -12.84 6.49
CA HIS A 125 -18.09 -13.01 7.76
C HIS A 125 -17.23 -14.28 7.74
N GLY A 126 -16.12 -14.29 8.47
CA GLY A 126 -15.23 -15.44 8.55
C GLY A 126 -14.40 -15.68 7.28
N VAL A 127 -14.43 -14.79 6.29
CA VAL A 127 -13.50 -14.85 5.15
C VAL A 127 -12.08 -14.61 5.66
N HIS A 128 -11.16 -15.51 5.30
CA HIS A 128 -9.75 -15.36 5.59
C HIS A 128 -9.13 -14.30 4.67
N LEU A 129 -8.58 -13.26 5.27
CA LEU A 129 -7.89 -12.17 4.59
C LEU A 129 -6.47 -12.04 5.12
N CYS A 130 -5.60 -11.54 4.27
CA CYS A 130 -4.26 -11.10 4.62
C CYS A 130 -4.11 -9.62 4.27
N LYS A 131 -3.20 -8.96 4.97
CA LYS A 131 -2.79 -7.59 4.67
C LYS A 131 -1.27 -7.51 4.57
N SER A 132 -0.76 -6.54 3.82
CA SER A 132 0.68 -6.27 3.71
C SER A 132 0.95 -4.82 4.08
N GLY A 133 1.79 -4.57 5.09
CA GLY A 133 2.13 -3.21 5.53
C GLY A 133 3.58 -3.06 5.97
N LEU A 134 4.07 -1.83 6.03
CA LEU A 134 5.46 -1.47 6.33
C LEU A 134 6.01 -2.09 7.61
N PHE A 135 5.23 -2.12 8.69
CA PHE A 135 5.72 -2.44 10.02
C PHE A 135 5.40 -3.85 10.46
N THR A 136 4.16 -4.30 10.28
CA THR A 136 3.78 -5.68 10.65
C THR A 136 3.86 -6.65 9.49
N HIS A 137 4.38 -6.22 8.34
CA HIS A 137 4.54 -7.03 7.15
C HIS A 137 3.23 -7.74 6.75
N VAL A 138 3.30 -9.04 6.43
CA VAL A 138 2.13 -9.85 6.12
C VAL A 138 1.53 -10.42 7.40
N THR A 139 0.28 -10.04 7.69
CA THR A 139 -0.51 -10.69 8.73
C THR A 139 -1.85 -11.12 8.13
N CYS A 140 -2.42 -12.19 8.67
CA CYS A 140 -3.69 -12.71 8.21
C CYS A 140 -4.63 -12.93 9.40
N GLY A 141 -5.92 -13.00 9.08
CA GLY A 141 -7.01 -13.05 10.03
C GLY A 141 -8.32 -13.25 9.29
N TYR A 142 -9.42 -12.94 9.96
CA TYR A 142 -10.77 -13.18 9.49
C TYR A 142 -11.61 -11.92 9.59
N VAL A 143 -12.54 -11.78 8.64
CA VAL A 143 -13.58 -10.76 8.74
C VAL A 143 -14.49 -11.05 9.93
N ARG A 144 -14.62 -10.08 10.83
CA ARG A 144 -15.43 -10.14 12.05
C ARG A 144 -16.76 -9.41 11.92
N ALA A 145 -16.80 -8.31 11.17
CA ALA A 145 -18.01 -7.54 10.93
C ALA A 145 -17.91 -6.70 9.65
N PHE A 146 -19.07 -6.29 9.12
CA PHE A 146 -19.23 -5.24 8.10
C PHE A 146 -19.92 -4.02 8.72
N ASP A 147 -19.95 -2.91 7.96
CA ASP A 147 -20.60 -1.66 8.35
C ASP A 147 -20.12 -1.13 9.70
N GLY A 148 -18.83 -1.36 9.98
CA GLY A 148 -18.17 -0.90 11.18
C GLY A 148 -18.05 0.61 11.23
N ILE A 149 -18.06 1.16 12.44
CA ILE A 149 -17.90 2.59 12.71
C ILE A 149 -16.64 2.77 13.54
N CYS A 150 -15.76 3.67 13.11
CA CYS A 150 -14.59 4.10 13.87
C CYS A 150 -14.68 5.59 14.15
N ILE A 151 -14.48 5.99 15.40
CA ILE A 151 -14.49 7.40 15.82
C ILE A 151 -13.11 7.75 16.36
N ASP A 152 -12.48 8.77 15.78
CA ASP A 152 -11.19 9.28 16.23
C ASP A 152 -11.22 10.81 16.36
N ARG A 153 -10.05 11.43 16.56
CA ARG A 153 -9.94 12.90 16.68
C ARG A 153 -10.20 13.64 15.36
N ARG A 154 -10.16 12.95 14.22
CA ARG A 154 -10.29 13.51 12.86
C ARG A 154 -11.71 13.37 12.32
N GLY A 155 -12.50 12.44 12.85
CA GLY A 155 -13.92 12.30 12.51
C GLY A 155 -14.49 10.94 12.85
N PHE A 156 -15.56 10.57 12.15
CA PHE A 156 -16.12 9.23 12.18
C PHE A 156 -16.02 8.63 10.77
N MET A 157 -15.62 7.38 10.68
CA MET A 157 -15.56 6.58 9.45
C MET A 157 -16.66 5.52 9.52
N THR A 158 -17.38 5.31 8.43
CA THR A 158 -18.43 4.28 8.30
C THR A 158 -18.07 3.27 7.24
N ASP A 159 -18.92 2.25 7.05
CA ASP A 159 -18.77 1.22 6.01
C ASP A 159 -17.45 0.42 6.15
N LEU A 160 -16.91 0.32 7.38
CA LEU A 160 -15.64 -0.36 7.63
C LEU A 160 -15.83 -1.88 7.69
N ILE A 161 -14.89 -2.60 7.06
CA ILE A 161 -14.74 -4.04 7.26
C ILE A 161 -13.84 -4.25 8.48
N ILE A 162 -14.39 -4.86 9.53
CA ILE A 162 -13.66 -5.13 10.77
C ILE A 162 -13.02 -6.50 10.68
N THR A 163 -11.73 -6.59 10.97
CA THR A 163 -10.95 -7.83 10.94
C THR A 163 -10.13 -7.95 12.22
N ASP A 164 -9.66 -9.15 12.53
CA ASP A 164 -8.74 -9.42 13.64
C ASP A 164 -7.27 -9.54 13.19
N MET A 165 -6.95 -9.09 11.97
CA MET A 165 -5.58 -9.05 11.48
C MET A 165 -4.76 -8.11 12.36
N HIS A 166 -3.59 -8.57 12.81
CA HIS A 166 -2.66 -7.70 13.54
C HIS A 166 -2.14 -6.59 12.64
N SER A 167 -2.17 -5.35 13.12
CA SER A 167 -1.70 -4.15 12.39
C SER A 167 -1.07 -3.17 13.38
N TYR A 168 -0.15 -2.34 12.90
CA TYR A 168 0.49 -1.30 13.69
C TYR A 168 0.49 0.06 12.97
N HIS A 169 0.84 1.12 13.69
CA HIS A 169 0.98 2.44 13.11
C HIS A 169 1.95 2.42 11.92
N GLY A 170 1.44 2.86 10.77
CA GLY A 170 2.17 2.94 9.49
C GLY A 170 1.91 1.80 8.51
N ASP A 171 1.15 0.79 8.91
CA ASP A 171 0.57 -0.18 7.95
C ASP A 171 -0.62 0.42 7.17
N SER A 172 -1.15 1.57 7.61
CA SER A 172 -2.25 2.30 6.97
C SER A 172 -2.01 2.47 5.47
N GLY A 173 -3.04 2.14 4.68
CA GLY A 173 -3.01 2.22 3.22
C GLY A 173 -2.44 1.00 2.52
N GLY A 174 -1.85 0.04 3.25
CA GLY A 174 -1.37 -1.23 2.67
C GLY A 174 -2.51 -2.08 2.10
N PRO A 175 -2.23 -2.98 1.12
CA PRO A 175 -3.26 -3.81 0.51
C PRO A 175 -3.82 -4.86 1.49
N VAL A 176 -5.11 -5.11 1.36
CA VAL A 176 -5.81 -6.26 1.94
C VAL A 176 -6.24 -7.17 0.79
N TYR A 177 -6.02 -8.47 0.93
CA TYR A 177 -6.20 -9.45 -0.13
C TYR A 177 -6.53 -10.84 0.43
N PHE A 178 -7.04 -11.72 -0.43
CA PHE A 178 -7.23 -13.13 -0.15
C PHE A 178 -6.36 -13.95 -1.12
N ILE A 179 -6.01 -15.17 -0.73
CA ILE A 179 -5.15 -16.05 -1.54
C ILE A 179 -6.02 -17.17 -2.11
N LEU A 180 -6.16 -17.22 -3.43
CA LEU A 180 -7.04 -18.19 -4.11
C LEU A 180 -6.51 -19.62 -4.13
N LYS A 181 -5.21 -19.85 -3.94
CA LYS A 181 -4.57 -21.18 -3.82
C LYS A 181 -3.09 -21.03 -3.49
N ILE A 182 -2.64 -21.63 -2.38
CA ILE A 182 -1.29 -22.22 -2.32
C ILE A 182 -1.52 -23.69 -2.66
N CYS A 183 -1.54 -24.05 -3.94
CA CYS A 183 -1.56 -25.47 -4.30
C CYS A 183 -0.22 -26.07 -3.83
N THR A 184 -0.22 -26.68 -2.65
CA THR A 184 0.67 -27.80 -2.38
C THR A 184 0.36 -28.84 -3.45
N GLN A 185 1.26 -29.00 -4.42
CA GLN A 185 1.41 -30.29 -5.06
C GLN A 185 1.76 -31.28 -3.94
N LEU A 186 0.75 -31.97 -3.42
CA LEU A 186 0.98 -33.27 -2.83
C LEU A 186 1.38 -34.16 -4.00
N VAL A 187 2.66 -34.55 -3.99
CA VAL A 187 3.18 -35.67 -4.80
C VAL A 187 2.58 -36.95 -4.25
#